data_AF-T1KMZ2-F1
#
_entry.id   AF-T1KMZ2-F1
#
_cell.length_a   1.000
_cell.length_b   1.000
_cell.length_c   1.000
_cell.angle_alpha   90.00
_cell.angle_beta   90.00
_cell.angle_gamma   90.00
#
_symmetry.space_group_name_H-M   'P 1'
#
loop_
_entity.id
_entity.type
_entity.pdbx_description
1 polymer ?
#
loop_
_entity_poly.entity_id
_entity_poly.type
_entity_poly.pdbx_seq_one_letter_code
_entity_poly.pdbx_strand_id
1 'polypeptide(L)'
;MFTNSHSSSSWLIFVISYYLFIISLLSTSSIVSGYNGYGPYVLGELTLPGRMEIDARCPKAFLDYRYNECRDDVRVDWSGTKNALKAECCYVLDDAHCIRESVKRNCPPEVLDFMDEILLSTESQWRYSTECHDYYKRSLCHFPIWAIVLLSIVGAILLFGCIGGIIYWKCCR
;
A
#
# COMPACT_ATOMS: atom_id res chain seq x y z
N MET A 1 -48.43 -34.35 -2.17
CA MET A 1 -47.70 -33.23 -1.54
C MET A 1 -46.32 -33.74 -1.14
N PHE A 2 -45.28 -33.38 -1.88
CA PHE A 2 -43.89 -33.66 -1.51
C PHE A 2 -43.22 -32.34 -1.11
N THR A 3 -42.80 -32.24 0.14
CA THR A 3 -42.12 -31.07 0.71
C THR A 3 -40.62 -31.14 0.39
N ASN A 4 -40.15 -30.29 -0.51
CA ASN A 4 -38.72 -30.05 -0.76
C ASN A 4 -38.15 -29.11 0.31
N SER A 5 -37.59 -29.66 1.40
CA SER A 5 -37.00 -28.88 2.50
C SER A 5 -35.47 -28.79 2.47
N HIS A 6 -34.81 -29.04 1.34
CA HIS A 6 -33.35 -29.23 1.29
C HIS A 6 -32.51 -28.05 0.72
N SER A 7 -33.09 -26.88 0.43
CA SER A 7 -32.37 -25.83 -0.33
C SER A 7 -31.78 -24.69 0.49
N SER A 8 -32.14 -24.50 1.77
CA SER A 8 -31.72 -23.31 2.53
C SER A 8 -30.35 -23.45 3.21
N SER A 9 -29.95 -24.68 3.54
CA SER A 9 -28.72 -24.95 4.31
C SER A 9 -27.44 -24.74 3.49
N SER A 10 -27.47 -25.10 2.21
CA SER A 10 -26.29 -25.03 1.33
C SER A 10 -25.90 -23.60 0.95
N TRP A 11 -26.87 -22.68 0.92
CA TRP A 11 -26.62 -21.28 0.60
C TRP A 11 -25.90 -20.55 1.73
N LEU A 12 -26.30 -20.82 2.97
CA LEU A 12 -25.65 -20.28 4.17
C LEU A 12 -24.19 -20.73 4.28
N ILE A 13 -23.91 -21.99 3.96
CA ILE A 13 -22.54 -22.54 3.95
C ILE A 13 -21.67 -21.85 2.88
N PHE A 14 -22.23 -21.57 1.70
CA PHE A 14 -21.48 -20.91 0.62
C PHE A 14 -21.16 -19.44 0.96
N VAL A 15 -22.13 -18.70 1.50
CA VAL A 15 -21.92 -17.32 1.94
C VAL A 15 -20.90 -17.25 3.06
N ILE A 16 -21.01 -18.11 4.08
CA ILE A 16 -20.03 -18.17 5.18
C ILE A 16 -18.64 -18.52 4.64
N SER A 17 -18.53 -19.47 3.72
CA SER A 17 -17.24 -19.85 3.12
C SER A 17 -16.61 -18.73 2.31
N TYR A 18 -17.41 -17.96 1.56
CA TYR A 18 -16.93 -16.78 0.83
C TYR A 18 -16.45 -15.66 1.76
N TYR A 19 -17.21 -15.35 2.82
CA TYR A 19 -16.78 -14.36 3.81
C TYR A 19 -15.53 -14.82 4.56
N LEU A 20 -15.42 -16.10 4.91
CA LEU A 20 -14.21 -16.66 5.53
C LEU A 20 -13.01 -16.61 4.57
N PHE A 21 -13.22 -16.80 3.26
CA PHE A 21 -12.17 -16.65 2.25
C PHE A 21 -11.71 -15.20 2.11
N ILE A 22 -12.63 -14.23 2.09
CA ILE A 22 -12.33 -12.79 2.08
C ILE A 22 -11.57 -12.40 3.35
N ILE A 23 -12.03 -12.84 4.53
CA ILE A 23 -11.36 -12.58 5.81
C ILE A 23 -9.99 -13.24 5.82
N SER A 24 -9.83 -14.46 5.30
CA SER A 24 -8.54 -15.13 5.17
C SER A 24 -7.59 -14.38 4.24
N LEU A 25 -8.08 -13.84 3.12
CA LEU A 25 -7.28 -13.01 2.21
C LEU A 25 -6.82 -11.70 2.90
N LEU A 26 -7.73 -11.03 3.62
CA LEU A 26 -7.43 -9.81 4.37
C LEU A 26 -6.46 -10.05 5.54
N SER A 27 -6.58 -11.20 6.21
CA SER A 27 -5.65 -11.57 7.29
C SER A 27 -4.30 -12.07 6.76
N THR A 28 -4.24 -12.70 5.59
CA THR A 28 -2.93 -12.98 4.94
C THR A 28 -2.19 -11.70 4.53
N SER A 29 -2.86 -10.63 4.12
CA SER A 29 -2.17 -9.34 3.90
C SER A 29 -1.58 -8.74 5.16
N SER A 30 -2.16 -9.01 6.34
CA SER A 30 -1.59 -8.60 7.64
C SER A 30 -0.52 -9.57 8.17
N ILE A 31 -0.54 -10.83 7.75
CA ILE A 31 0.39 -11.87 8.21
C ILE A 31 1.69 -11.92 7.36
N VAL A 32 1.70 -11.38 6.15
CA VAL A 32 2.94 -11.30 5.34
C VAL A 32 3.95 -10.27 5.88
N SER A 33 3.58 -9.40 6.83
CA SER A 33 4.53 -8.56 7.59
C SER A 33 5.17 -9.27 8.79
N GLY A 34 4.78 -10.52 9.08
CA GLY A 34 5.32 -11.29 10.18
C GLY A 34 6.29 -12.38 9.70
N TYR A 35 7.57 -12.22 10.04
CA TYR A 35 8.61 -13.26 10.02
C TYR A 35 9.19 -13.67 8.67
N ASN A 36 10.36 -13.09 8.34
CA ASN A 36 11.58 -13.89 8.29
C ASN A 36 12.80 -13.00 8.54
N GLY A 37 13.65 -13.42 9.47
CA GLY A 37 14.88 -12.76 9.81
C GLY A 37 15.79 -12.64 8.59
N TYR A 38 15.90 -11.44 8.08
CA TYR A 38 17.05 -11.00 7.33
C TYR A 38 17.71 -9.90 8.15
N GLY A 39 19.04 -10.00 8.32
CA GLY A 39 19.83 -9.09 9.14
C GLY A 39 19.62 -7.63 8.72
N PRO A 40 20.05 -6.66 9.54
CA PRO A 40 19.85 -5.25 9.27
C PRO A 40 20.50 -4.93 7.92
N TYR A 41 19.68 -4.83 6.87
CA TYR A 41 20.07 -4.09 5.70
C TYR A 41 20.33 -2.69 6.22
N VAL A 42 21.61 -2.33 6.27
CA VAL A 42 22.01 -0.94 6.33
C VAL A 42 21.45 -0.40 5.03
N LEU A 43 20.22 0.15 5.07
CA LEU A 43 19.76 1.03 4.01
C LEU A 43 20.91 1.99 3.83
N GLY A 44 21.61 1.87 2.70
CA GLY A 44 22.58 2.88 2.31
C GLY A 44 21.85 4.19 2.47
N GLU A 45 22.51 5.19 3.07
CA GLU A 45 21.92 6.51 3.23
C GLU A 45 21.73 7.12 1.83
N LEU A 46 20.76 6.64 1.03
CA LEU A 46 20.09 7.47 0.06
C LEU A 46 19.36 8.52 0.90
N THR A 47 20.10 9.56 1.22
CA THR A 47 19.57 10.74 1.82
C THR A 47 18.68 11.40 0.78
N LEU A 48 17.44 11.67 1.16
CA LEU A 48 16.55 12.58 0.43
C LEU A 48 17.37 13.78 -0.09
N PRO A 49 17.38 14.04 -1.40
CA PRO A 49 18.06 15.21 -1.96
C PRO A 49 17.60 16.47 -1.23
N GLY A 50 18.53 17.35 -0.86
CA GLY A 50 18.18 18.58 -0.13
C GLY A 50 17.78 18.40 1.34
N ARG A 51 17.90 17.19 1.94
CA ARG A 51 17.62 16.97 3.37
C ARG A 51 18.37 17.95 4.28
N MET A 52 19.68 18.16 4.04
CA MET A 52 20.49 19.09 4.84
C MET A 52 19.97 20.53 4.73
N GLU A 53 19.46 20.92 3.57
CA GLU A 53 18.93 22.27 3.34
C GLU A 53 17.57 22.46 3.99
N ILE A 54 16.70 21.44 3.95
CA ILE A 54 15.43 21.43 4.69
C ILE A 54 15.69 21.52 6.19
N ASP A 55 16.68 20.79 6.71
CA ASP A 55 17.05 20.81 8.14
C ASP A 55 17.59 22.19 8.55
N ALA A 56 18.44 22.80 7.72
CA ALA A 56 18.94 24.15 7.96
C ALA A 56 17.82 25.21 7.96
N ARG A 57 16.81 25.07 7.09
CA ARG A 57 15.69 26.02 6.98
C ARG A 57 14.61 25.79 8.04
N CYS A 58 14.36 24.54 8.42
CA CYS A 58 13.30 24.16 9.35
C CYS A 58 13.65 22.90 10.16
N PRO A 59 14.51 23.01 11.19
CA PRO A 59 14.93 21.87 11.99
C PRO A 59 13.77 21.25 12.78
N LYS A 60 12.73 22.04 13.06
CA LYS A 60 11.50 21.55 13.72
C LYS A 60 10.79 20.45 12.92
N ALA A 61 10.98 20.37 11.59
CA ALA A 61 10.40 19.30 10.79
C ALA A 61 10.96 17.92 11.17
N PHE A 62 12.25 17.84 11.50
CA PHE A 62 12.92 16.59 11.90
C PHE A 62 12.74 16.26 13.39
N LEU A 63 12.40 17.25 14.20
CA LEU A 63 12.07 17.07 15.62
C LEU A 63 10.58 16.74 15.85
N ASP A 64 9.74 16.79 14.81
CA ASP A 64 8.32 16.42 14.92
C ASP A 64 8.18 14.95 15.28
N TYR A 65 7.48 14.67 16.39
CA TYR A 65 7.14 13.31 16.80
C TYR A 65 6.46 12.53 15.67
N ARG A 66 5.53 13.16 14.94
CA ARG A 66 4.80 12.51 13.84
C ARG A 66 5.67 12.19 12.64
N TYR A 67 6.75 12.95 12.45
CA TYR A 67 7.74 12.61 11.43
C TYR A 67 8.48 11.34 11.82
N ASN A 68 8.98 11.27 13.06
CA ASN A 68 9.73 10.11 13.54
C ASN A 68 8.86 8.84 13.55
N GLU A 69 7.62 8.94 14.02
CA GLU A 69 6.65 7.83 13.97
C GLU A 69 6.42 7.33 12.53
N CYS A 70 6.13 8.25 11.60
CA CYS A 70 5.96 7.90 10.18
C CYS A 70 7.22 7.24 9.58
N ARG A 71 8.40 7.77 9.91
CA ARG A 71 9.67 7.24 9.40
C ARG A 71 9.97 5.85 9.95
N ASP A 72 9.68 5.61 11.22
CA ASP A 72 9.84 4.30 11.85
C ASP A 72 8.87 3.28 11.22
N ASP A 73 7.62 3.67 10.97
CA ASP A 73 6.64 2.83 10.27
C ASP A 73 7.12 2.46 8.86
N VAL A 74 7.61 3.44 8.09
CA VAL A 74 8.17 3.24 6.74
C VAL A 74 9.36 2.29 6.78
N ARG A 75 10.26 2.47 7.75
CA ARG A 75 11.43 1.59 7.93
C ARG A 75 11.00 0.15 8.20
N VAL A 76 10.00 -0.04 9.04
CA VAL A 76 9.45 -1.37 9.36
C VAL A 76 8.81 -2.00 8.11
N ASP A 77 7.97 -1.25 7.39
CA ASP A 77 7.26 -1.72 6.20
C ASP A 77 8.23 -2.26 5.13
N TRP A 78 9.29 -1.50 4.85
CA TRP A 78 10.27 -1.87 3.83
C TRP A 78 11.30 -2.91 4.28
N SER A 79 11.51 -3.09 5.59
CA SER A 79 12.43 -4.11 6.11
C SER A 79 12.02 -5.55 5.77
N GLY A 80 10.73 -5.80 5.56
CA GLY A 80 10.18 -7.12 5.18
C GLY A 80 10.19 -7.39 3.67
N THR A 81 10.56 -6.42 2.84
CA THR A 81 10.48 -6.55 1.38
C THR A 81 11.60 -7.43 0.83
N LYS A 82 11.26 -8.50 0.10
CA LYS A 82 12.22 -9.43 -0.51
C LYS A 82 13.07 -8.82 -1.64
N ASN A 83 12.58 -7.76 -2.27
CA ASN A 83 13.29 -7.05 -3.33
C ASN A 83 14.02 -5.84 -2.73
N ALA A 84 15.33 -5.96 -2.52
CA ALA A 84 16.15 -4.91 -1.92
C ALA A 84 16.10 -3.59 -2.69
N LEU A 85 16.14 -3.64 -4.03
CA LEU A 85 16.06 -2.44 -4.87
C LEU A 85 14.71 -1.74 -4.73
N LYS A 86 13.62 -2.51 -4.69
CA LYS A 86 12.29 -1.96 -4.41
C LYS A 86 12.26 -1.30 -3.02
N ALA A 87 12.75 -2.00 -2.00
CA ALA A 87 12.75 -1.51 -0.63
C ALA A 87 13.51 -0.18 -0.50
N GLU A 88 14.67 -0.08 -1.14
CA GLU A 88 15.52 1.11 -1.13
C GLU A 88 14.87 2.30 -1.85
N CYS A 89 14.44 2.12 -3.10
CA CYS A 89 13.77 3.20 -3.85
C CYS A 89 12.47 3.65 -3.13
N CYS A 90 11.67 2.71 -2.64
CA CYS A 90 10.39 3.04 -2.03
C CYS A 90 10.50 3.66 -0.64
N TYR A 91 11.47 3.22 0.16
CA TYR A 91 11.76 3.82 1.46
C TYR A 91 11.99 5.33 1.32
N VAL A 92 12.80 5.75 0.35
CA VAL A 92 13.17 7.16 0.21
C VAL A 92 11.96 8.01 -0.20
N LEU A 93 11.07 7.51 -1.07
CA LEU A 93 9.83 8.22 -1.44
C LEU A 93 8.86 8.35 -0.26
N ASP A 94 8.71 7.28 0.53
CA ASP A 94 7.81 7.31 1.67
C ASP A 94 8.38 8.17 2.83
N ASP A 95 9.69 8.14 3.09
CA ASP A 95 10.36 9.05 4.05
C ASP A 95 10.22 10.52 3.59
N ALA A 96 10.37 10.77 2.28
CA ALA A 96 10.12 12.08 1.68
C ALA A 96 8.68 12.57 1.91
N HIS A 97 7.70 11.66 1.83
CA HIS A 97 6.32 11.98 2.15
C HIS A 97 6.13 12.29 3.65
N CYS A 98 6.76 11.51 4.54
CA CYS A 98 6.74 11.77 5.98
C CYS A 98 7.27 13.16 6.33
N ILE A 99 8.44 13.54 5.79
CA ILE A 99 9.04 14.85 6.08
C ILE A 99 8.21 15.97 5.45
N ARG A 100 7.64 15.78 4.25
CA ARG A 100 6.75 16.77 3.62
C ARG A 100 5.56 17.11 4.51
N GLU A 101 4.90 16.10 5.06
CA GLU A 101 3.77 16.30 5.96
C GLU A 101 4.20 17.00 7.27
N SER A 102 5.42 16.76 7.74
CA SER A 102 6.01 17.50 8.86
C SER A 102 6.33 18.96 8.52
N VAL A 103 6.92 19.21 7.35
CA VAL A 103 7.22 20.56 6.85
C VAL A 103 5.94 21.38 6.75
N LYS A 104 4.89 20.79 6.18
CA LYS A 104 3.56 21.41 6.06
C LYS A 104 2.96 21.82 7.42
N ARG A 105 3.26 21.09 8.50
CA ARG A 105 2.76 21.40 9.85
C ARG A 105 3.60 22.43 10.58
N ASN A 106 4.92 22.37 10.42
CA ASN A 106 5.86 23.01 11.33
C ASN A 106 6.66 24.16 10.70
N CYS A 107 6.61 24.32 9.36
CA CYS A 107 7.48 25.22 8.63
C CYS A 107 6.70 26.28 7.84
N PRO A 108 7.38 27.38 7.46
CA PRO A 108 6.84 28.35 6.53
C PRO A 108 6.52 27.74 5.15
N PRO A 109 5.53 28.29 4.41
CA PRO A 109 5.14 27.80 3.09
C PRO A 109 6.29 27.71 2.08
N GLU A 110 7.28 28.62 2.18
CA GLU A 110 8.42 28.66 1.26
C GLU A 110 9.30 27.41 1.37
N VAL A 111 9.33 26.77 2.54
CA VAL A 111 10.06 25.50 2.75
C VAL A 111 9.28 24.33 2.17
N LEU A 112 7.94 24.40 2.18
CA LEU A 112 7.08 23.39 1.55
C LEU A 112 7.19 23.45 0.02
N ASP A 113 7.18 24.65 -0.56
CA ASP A 113 7.37 24.83 -2.01
C ASP A 113 8.73 24.28 -2.46
N PHE A 114 9.79 24.58 -1.69
CA PHE A 114 11.12 24.03 -1.92
C PHE A 114 11.16 22.49 -1.82
N MET A 115 10.47 21.90 -0.84
CA MET A 115 10.35 20.45 -0.70
C MET A 115 9.61 19.82 -1.89
N ASP A 116 8.54 20.45 -2.38
CA ASP A 116 7.77 19.97 -3.52
C ASP A 116 8.60 20.03 -4.83
N GLU A 117 9.45 21.04 -4.99
CA GLU A 117 10.43 21.12 -6.09
C GLU A 117 11.47 20.00 -6.03
N ILE A 118 12.01 19.72 -4.84
CA ILE A 118 12.92 18.59 -4.61
C ILE A 118 12.25 17.26 -4.98
N LEU A 119 11.01 17.04 -4.54
CA LEU A 119 10.27 15.81 -4.83
C LEU A 119 10.06 15.62 -6.33
N LEU A 120 9.61 16.67 -7.03
CA LEU A 120 9.42 16.64 -8.48
C LEU A 120 10.73 16.35 -9.22
N SER A 121 11.83 16.99 -8.81
CA SER A 121 13.14 16.73 -9.40
C SER A 121 13.61 15.29 -9.14
N THR A 122 13.41 14.77 -7.94
CA THR A 122 13.77 13.39 -7.55
C THR A 122 12.97 12.37 -8.35
N GLU A 123 11.64 12.53 -8.44
CA GLU A 123 10.79 11.66 -9.27
C GLU A 123 11.23 11.68 -10.74
N SER A 124 11.60 12.87 -11.26
CA SER A 124 12.07 13.00 -12.63
C SER A 124 13.40 12.27 -12.86
N GLN A 125 14.36 12.41 -11.93
CA GLN A 125 15.65 11.73 -12.00
C GLN A 125 15.47 10.21 -11.95
N TRP A 126 14.61 9.73 -11.06
CA TRP A 126 14.37 8.30 -10.90
C TRP A 126 13.60 7.68 -12.06
N ARG A 127 12.67 8.43 -12.66
CA ARG A 127 11.99 8.02 -13.88
C ARG A 127 12.98 7.70 -15.01
N TYR A 128 14.12 8.40 -15.08
CA TYR A 128 15.13 8.18 -16.12
C TYR A 128 16.35 7.39 -15.64
N SER A 129 16.46 7.11 -14.34
CA SER A 129 17.49 6.23 -13.77
C SER A 129 17.14 4.77 -14.04
N THR A 130 18.14 3.94 -14.33
CA THR A 130 17.97 2.49 -14.51
C THR A 130 17.69 1.74 -13.21
N GLU A 131 18.05 2.31 -12.06
CA GLU A 131 17.96 1.63 -10.76
C GLU A 131 16.54 1.71 -10.18
N CYS A 132 15.93 2.89 -10.20
CA CYS A 132 14.60 3.11 -9.61
C CYS A 132 13.48 3.32 -10.66
N HIS A 133 13.72 2.99 -11.93
CA HIS A 133 12.76 3.22 -13.03
C HIS A 133 11.36 2.65 -12.74
N ASP A 134 11.29 1.43 -12.19
CA ASP A 134 10.03 0.75 -11.93
C ASP A 134 9.34 1.22 -10.64
N TYR A 135 10.03 1.99 -9.80
CA TYR A 135 9.58 2.40 -8.47
C TYR A 135 9.54 3.92 -8.28
N TYR A 136 9.65 4.69 -9.37
CA TYR A 136 9.65 6.17 -9.34
C TYR A 136 8.35 6.80 -8.83
N LYS A 137 7.25 6.03 -8.72
CA LYS A 137 5.96 6.48 -8.19
C LYS A 137 5.63 5.74 -6.90
N ARG A 138 5.12 6.47 -5.91
CA ARG A 138 4.62 5.90 -4.66
C ARG A 138 3.55 4.82 -4.84
N SER A 139 2.71 4.95 -5.87
CA SER A 139 1.68 3.94 -6.19
C SER A 139 2.24 2.59 -6.67
N LEU A 140 3.51 2.56 -7.10
CA LEU A 140 4.22 1.33 -7.51
C LEU A 140 4.96 0.70 -6.33
N CYS A 141 5.23 1.50 -5.30
CA CYS A 141 5.74 1.03 -4.03
C CYS A 141 4.67 0.23 -3.29
N HIS A 142 3.51 0.84 -3.05
CA HIS A 142 2.42 0.19 -2.32
C HIS A 142 1.61 -0.76 -3.19
N PHE A 143 1.10 -1.84 -2.58
CA PHE A 143 0.10 -2.65 -3.26
C PHE A 143 -1.13 -1.77 -3.53
N PRO A 144 -1.64 -1.70 -4.77
CA PRO A 144 -2.77 -0.86 -5.09
C PRO A 144 -4.00 -1.32 -4.31
N ILE A 145 -4.33 -0.65 -3.19
CA ILE A 145 -5.49 -0.98 -2.36
C ILE A 145 -6.78 -0.97 -3.20
N TRP A 146 -6.86 -0.06 -4.16
CA TRP A 146 -7.95 -0.01 -5.15
C TRP A 146 -8.11 -1.30 -5.96
N ALA A 147 -7.01 -2.03 -6.24
CA ALA A 147 -7.07 -3.32 -6.92
C ALA A 147 -7.72 -4.41 -6.04
N ILE A 148 -7.50 -4.40 -4.72
CA ILE A 148 -8.15 -5.34 -3.78
C ILE A 148 -9.67 -5.06 -3.75
N VAL A 149 -10.05 -3.78 -3.68
CA VAL A 149 -11.47 -3.37 -3.70
C VAL A 149 -12.13 -3.76 -5.03
N LEU A 150 -11.47 -3.50 -6.16
CA LEU A 150 -11.98 -3.86 -7.50
C LEU A 150 -12.13 -5.36 -7.67
N LEU A 151 -11.16 -6.16 -7.24
CA LEU A 151 -11.24 -7.62 -7.31
C LEU A 151 -12.44 -8.17 -6.53
N SER A 152 -12.73 -7.58 -5.37
CA SER A 152 -13.89 -7.96 -4.55
C SER A 152 -15.22 -7.64 -5.25
N ILE A 153 -15.32 -6.48 -5.89
CA ILE A 153 -16.51 -6.06 -6.65
C ILE A 153 -16.72 -6.96 -7.87
N VAL A 154 -15.67 -7.20 -8.66
CA VAL A 154 -15.73 -8.07 -9.84
C VAL A 154 -16.12 -9.50 -9.43
N GLY A 155 -15.54 -10.00 -8.33
CA GLY A 155 -15.90 -11.30 -7.76
C GLY A 155 -17.39 -11.38 -7.42
N ALA A 156 -17.95 -10.35 -6.79
CA ALA A 156 -19.38 -10.30 -6.47
C ALA A 156 -20.26 -10.28 -7.73
N ILE A 157 -19.91 -9.49 -8.75
CA ILE A 157 -20.66 -9.41 -10.01
C ILE A 157 -20.69 -10.77 -10.71
N LEU A 158 -19.54 -11.45 -10.80
CA LEU A 158 -19.48 -12.80 -11.40
C LEU A 158 -20.33 -13.80 -10.60
N LEU A 159 -20.32 -13.72 -9.27
CA LEU A 159 -21.13 -14.56 -8.41
C LEU A 159 -22.63 -14.36 -8.66
N PHE A 160 -23.11 -13.12 -8.67
CA PHE A 160 -24.51 -12.81 -8.97
C PHE A 160 -24.89 -13.19 -10.40
N GLY A 161 -23.99 -13.00 -11.37
CA GLY A 161 -24.18 -13.43 -12.76
C GLY A 161 -24.33 -14.94 -12.89
N CYS A 162 -23.48 -15.72 -12.21
CA CYS A 162 -23.58 -17.18 -12.19
C CYS A 162 -24.87 -17.65 -11.51
N ILE A 163 -25.26 -17.05 -10.38
CA ILE A 163 -26.51 -17.38 -9.68
C ILE A 163 -27.72 -17.06 -10.58
N GLY A 164 -27.75 -15.87 -11.18
CA GLY A 164 -28.80 -15.47 -12.11
C GLY A 164 -28.89 -16.41 -13.32
N GLY A 165 -27.74 -16.81 -13.87
CA GLY A 165 -27.67 -17.79 -14.96
C GLY A 165 -28.22 -19.17 -14.57
N ILE A 166 -27.88 -19.67 -13.38
CA ILE A 166 -28.39 -20.96 -12.86
C ILE A 166 -29.92 -20.90 -12.65
N ILE A 167 -30.42 -19.81 -12.07
CA ILE A 167 -31.86 -19.63 -11.83
C ILE A 167 -32.60 -19.53 -13.16
N TYR A 168 -32.11 -18.71 -14.10
CA TYR A 168 -32.71 -18.59 -15.44
C TYR A 168 -32.76 -19.92 -16.16
N TRP A 169 -31.67 -20.70 -16.11
CA TRP A 169 -31.63 -22.03 -16.71
C TRP A 169 -32.62 -23.00 -16.07
N LYS A 170 -32.87 -22.92 -14.76
CA LYS A 170 -33.82 -23.79 -14.06
C LYS A 170 -35.29 -23.36 -14.19
N CYS A 171 -35.57 -22.07 -14.36
CA CYS A 171 -36.93 -21.53 -14.35
C CYS A 171 -37.49 -21.28 -15.77
N CYS A 172 -36.64 -21.04 -16.76
CA CYS A 172 -37.05 -20.69 -18.12
C CYS A 172 -36.69 -21.75 -19.18
N ARG A 173 -36.09 -22.87 -18.77
CA ARG A 173 -35.87 -24.07 -19.59
C ARG A 173 -36.35 -25.30 -18.81
#